data_AF-N8XXY3-F1
#
_entry.id   AF-N8XXY3-F1
#
_cell.length_a   1.000
_cell.length_b   1.000
_cell.length_c   1.000
_cell.angle_alpha   90.00
_cell.angle_beta   90.00
_cell.angle_gamma   90.00
#
_symmetry.space_group_name_H-M   'P 1'
#
loop_
_entity.id
_entity.type
_entity.pdbx_description
1 polymer ?
#
loop_
_entity_poly.entity_id
_entity_poly.type
_entity_poly.pdbx_seq_one_letter_code
_entity_poly.pdbx_strand_id
1 'polypeptide(L)'
;MSQIAIPYQLRARLSQLEPSLDLEWERELKAVLADISPELKESIDFQILKPKRILWDQETNQYRYQAYHSVEALSQKFLNDRMRYYASTFGLSLKSLLGLNDSLQVADYLENVLEQIDKIEVNENFQMQREKLELRRTFLLNAAEIIRGRQLQPVEGVRKLTEQQVKCFIIEVFIKQQLLGYWYKPLLKKQTAEMQHPLFSD
;
A
#
# COMPACT_ATOMS: atom_id res chain seq x y z
N MET A 1 -11.60 -16.84 25.21
CA MET A 1 -10.71 -15.66 25.29
C MET A 1 -11.55 -14.42 25.09
N SER A 2 -11.53 -13.51 26.05
CA SER A 2 -12.28 -12.25 25.99
C SER A 2 -11.59 -11.32 24.99
N GLN A 3 -12.16 -11.12 23.80
CA GLN A 3 -11.60 -10.17 22.83
C GLN A 3 -11.77 -8.75 23.37
N ILE A 4 -10.68 -8.15 23.84
CA ILE A 4 -10.65 -6.75 24.24
C ILE A 4 -10.90 -5.89 23.00
N ALA A 5 -11.87 -4.98 23.09
CA ALA A 5 -12.17 -4.04 22.01
C ALA A 5 -10.98 -3.08 21.82
N ILE A 6 -10.42 -3.05 20.60
CA ILE A 6 -9.32 -2.15 20.24
C ILE A 6 -9.89 -0.73 20.08
N PRO A 7 -9.38 0.29 20.80
CA PRO A 7 -9.83 1.67 20.67
C PRO A 7 -9.81 2.16 19.22
N TYR A 8 -10.83 2.92 18.81
CA TYR A 8 -11.03 3.34 17.42
C TYR A 8 -9.81 4.06 16.83
N GLN A 9 -9.22 5.00 17.56
CA GLN A 9 -8.06 5.77 17.07
C GLN A 9 -6.84 4.87 16.81
N LEU A 10 -6.62 3.90 17.69
CA LEU A 10 -5.55 2.92 17.56
C LEU A 10 -5.80 1.98 16.38
N ARG A 11 -7.03 1.47 16.24
CA ARG A 11 -7.43 0.67 15.09
C ARG A 11 -7.24 1.44 13.78
N ALA A 12 -7.70 2.69 13.72
CA ALA A 12 -7.55 3.54 12.54
C ALA A 12 -6.08 3.80 12.17
N ARG A 13 -5.19 3.96 13.16
CA ARG A 13 -3.75 4.11 12.93
C ARG A 13 -3.12 2.82 12.39
N LEU A 14 -3.39 1.69 13.02
CA LEU A 14 -2.86 0.39 12.61
C LEU A 14 -3.43 -0.10 11.26
N SER A 15 -4.68 0.25 10.95
CA SER A 15 -5.29 -0.08 9.66
C SER A 15 -4.61 0.62 8.48
N GLN A 16 -4.00 1.79 8.71
CA GLN A 16 -3.25 2.53 7.69
C GLN A 16 -1.83 2.00 7.46
N LEU A 17 -1.32 1.14 8.34
CA LEU A 17 -0.01 0.52 8.17
C LEU A 17 -0.06 -0.46 7.01
N GLU A 18 0.70 -0.20 5.95
CA GLU A 18 0.82 -1.07 4.77
C GLU A 18 2.31 -1.37 4.54
N PRO A 19 2.86 -2.44 5.14
CA PRO A 19 4.29 -2.77 5.08
C PRO A 19 4.87 -2.88 3.66
N SER A 20 4.05 -3.26 2.68
CA SER A 20 4.46 -3.30 1.27
C SER A 20 4.75 -1.92 0.69
N LEU A 21 4.24 -0.85 1.28
CA LEU A 21 4.36 0.53 0.80
C LEU A 21 5.26 1.36 1.71
N ASP A 22 5.07 1.23 3.01
CA ASP A 22 5.65 2.07 4.06
C ASP A 22 7.11 1.66 4.36
N LEU A 23 8.10 2.53 4.09
CA LEU A 23 9.51 2.19 4.32
C LEU A 23 9.83 1.94 5.81
N GLU A 24 9.19 2.67 6.71
CA GLU A 24 9.50 2.68 8.16
C GLU A 24 8.41 2.01 9.01
N TRP A 25 7.59 1.15 8.38
CA TRP A 25 6.40 0.53 9.00
C TRP A 25 6.69 -0.17 10.33
N GLU A 26 7.81 -0.89 10.43
CA GLU A 26 8.14 -1.64 11.65
C GLU A 26 8.45 -0.69 12.79
N ARG A 27 9.20 0.39 12.52
CA ARG A 27 9.52 1.41 13.52
C ARG A 27 8.25 2.08 14.02
N GLU A 28 7.34 2.42 13.11
CA GLU A 28 6.03 2.99 13.48
C GLU A 28 5.20 2.03 14.31
N LEU A 29 5.14 0.75 13.92
CA LEU A 29 4.42 -0.29 14.66
C LEU A 29 4.97 -0.43 16.08
N LYS A 30 6.30 -0.52 16.24
CA LYS A 30 6.95 -0.59 17.56
C LYS A 30 6.62 0.63 18.41
N ALA A 31 6.66 1.84 17.83
CA ALA A 31 6.31 3.07 18.53
C ALA A 31 4.83 3.09 18.96
N VAL A 32 3.91 2.59 18.13
CA VAL A 32 2.48 2.48 18.46
C VAL A 32 2.26 1.51 19.62
N LEU A 33 3.00 0.40 19.65
CA LEU A 33 2.81 -0.67 20.62
C LEU A 33 3.57 -0.45 21.93
N ALA A 34 4.49 0.52 22.03
CA ALA A 34 5.35 0.71 23.20
C ALA A 34 4.55 0.80 24.51
N ASP A 35 3.51 1.65 24.54
CA ASP A 35 2.73 1.95 25.76
C ASP A 35 1.43 1.13 25.89
N ILE A 36 1.31 0.04 25.13
CA ILE A 36 0.09 -0.78 25.10
C ILE A 36 0.22 -1.98 26.05
N SER A 37 -0.85 -2.28 26.81
CA SER A 37 -0.90 -3.42 27.71
C SER A 37 -0.73 -4.75 26.96
N PRO A 38 -0.18 -5.80 27.61
CA PRO A 38 0.03 -7.11 26.98
C PRO A 38 -1.25 -7.70 26.38
N GLU A 39 -2.38 -7.57 27.07
CA GLU A 39 -3.67 -8.13 26.65
C GLU A 39 -4.21 -7.41 25.41
N LEU A 40 -4.02 -6.09 25.32
CA LEU A 40 -4.42 -5.33 24.15
C LEU A 40 -3.47 -5.59 22.97
N LYS A 41 -2.17 -5.84 23.20
CA LYS A 41 -1.21 -6.28 22.16
C LYS A 41 -1.64 -7.61 21.53
N GLU A 42 -2.07 -8.58 22.33
CA GLU A 42 -2.57 -9.86 21.83
C GLU A 42 -3.82 -9.67 20.95
N SER A 43 -4.75 -8.80 21.38
CA SER A 43 -5.93 -8.45 20.59
C SER A 43 -5.56 -7.78 19.25
N ILE A 44 -4.59 -6.86 19.26
CA ILE A 44 -4.06 -6.20 18.04
C ILE A 44 -3.39 -7.22 17.10
N ASP A 45 -2.57 -8.11 17.65
CA ASP A 45 -1.90 -9.15 16.89
C ASP A 45 -2.91 -10.02 16.12
N PHE A 46 -3.93 -10.51 16.82
CA PHE A 46 -4.95 -11.38 16.23
C PHE A 46 -5.88 -10.65 15.25
N GLN A 47 -6.37 -9.46 15.61
CA GLN A 47 -7.40 -8.77 14.84
C GLN A 47 -6.85 -7.91 13.70
N ILE A 48 -5.58 -7.50 13.74
CA ILE A 48 -5.02 -6.53 12.78
C ILE A 48 -3.72 -7.04 12.15
N LEU A 49 -2.70 -7.42 12.93
CA LEU A 49 -1.37 -7.73 12.40
C LEU A 49 -1.36 -9.03 11.58
N LYS A 50 -1.87 -10.12 12.13
CA LYS A 50 -1.96 -11.43 11.45
C LYS A 50 -2.76 -11.37 10.14
N PRO A 51 -3.96 -10.75 10.09
CA PRO A 51 -4.68 -10.54 8.83
C PRO A 51 -3.87 -9.76 7.77
N LYS A 52 -3.04 -8.81 8.22
CA LYS A 52 -2.10 -8.07 7.37
C LYS A 52 -0.79 -8.81 7.09
N ARG A 53 -0.64 -10.08 7.50
CA ARG A 53 0.60 -10.88 7.34
C ARG A 53 1.82 -10.27 8.01
N ILE A 54 1.60 -9.50 9.08
CA ILE A 54 2.65 -9.01 9.97
C ILE A 54 2.75 -10.02 11.12
N LEU A 55 3.93 -10.60 11.29
CA LEU A 55 4.21 -11.62 12.30
C LEU A 55 5.36 -11.17 13.18
N TRP A 56 5.30 -11.52 14.47
CA TRP A 56 6.45 -11.36 15.37
C TRP A 56 7.43 -12.51 15.19
N ASP A 57 8.67 -12.18 14.89
CA ASP A 57 9.78 -13.14 14.90
C ASP A 57 10.46 -13.12 16.27
N GLN A 58 10.38 -14.25 16.97
CA GLN A 58 10.97 -14.43 18.28
C GLN A 58 12.50 -14.50 18.24
N GLU A 59 13.10 -14.97 17.13
CA GLU A 59 14.55 -15.14 17.01
C GLU A 59 15.25 -13.79 16.85
N THR A 60 14.68 -12.92 16.02
CA THR A 60 15.24 -11.57 15.75
C THR A 60 14.64 -10.47 16.60
N ASN A 61 13.58 -10.77 17.37
CA ASN A 61 12.85 -9.80 18.18
C ASN A 61 12.33 -8.61 17.34
N GLN A 62 11.82 -8.94 16.15
CA GLN A 62 11.40 -7.98 15.12
C GLN A 62 10.07 -8.41 14.48
N TYR A 63 9.33 -7.44 13.95
CA TYR A 63 8.15 -7.78 13.14
C TYR A 63 8.59 -8.05 11.70
N ARG A 64 8.09 -9.13 11.13
CA ARG A 64 8.31 -9.49 9.72
C ARG A 64 7.00 -9.41 8.95
N TYR A 65 7.08 -8.83 7.76
CA TYR A 65 5.99 -8.86 6.80
C TYR A 65 6.19 -10.01 5.82
N GLN A 66 5.23 -10.92 5.75
CA GLN A 66 5.31 -12.13 4.92
C GLN A 66 4.12 -12.21 3.96
N ALA A 67 3.96 -11.19 3.12
CA ALA A 67 3.05 -11.26 1.99
C ALA A 67 3.84 -11.27 0.68
N TYR A 68 3.27 -11.93 -0.32
CA TYR A 68 3.76 -11.94 -1.68
C TYR A 68 2.61 -11.54 -2.60
N HIS A 69 2.85 -10.55 -3.44
CA HIS A 69 1.86 -9.99 -4.36
C HIS A 69 2.35 -10.23 -5.79
N SER A 70 1.64 -11.04 -6.57
CA SER A 70 1.93 -11.24 -7.99
C SER A 70 0.63 -11.27 -8.77
N VAL A 71 0.52 -10.37 -9.74
CA VAL A 71 -0.62 -10.33 -10.65
C VAL A 71 -0.62 -11.57 -11.55
N GLU A 72 0.55 -12.07 -11.93
CA GLU A 72 0.70 -13.31 -12.70
C GLU A 72 0.11 -14.50 -11.94
N ALA A 73 0.36 -14.61 -10.63
CA ALA A 73 -0.21 -15.68 -9.81
C ALA A 73 -1.76 -15.62 -9.76
N LEU A 74 -2.36 -14.43 -9.88
CA LEU A 74 -3.81 -14.28 -9.92
C LEU A 74 -4.43 -14.93 -11.17
N SER A 75 -3.69 -14.97 -12.29
CA SER A 75 -4.17 -15.62 -13.51
C SER A 75 -4.44 -17.11 -13.33
N GLN A 76 -3.75 -17.77 -12.38
CA GLN A 76 -3.97 -19.17 -12.04
C GLN A 76 -4.97 -19.35 -10.91
N LYS A 77 -5.09 -18.33 -10.04
CA LYS A 77 -5.93 -18.37 -8.83
C LYS A 77 -7.40 -18.05 -9.11
N PHE A 78 -7.68 -17.13 -10.04
CA PHE A 78 -9.05 -16.67 -10.28
C PHE A 78 -9.94 -17.75 -10.88
N LEU A 79 -11.18 -17.79 -10.38
CA LEU A 79 -12.18 -18.77 -10.79
C LEU A 79 -12.83 -18.37 -12.11
N ASN A 80 -13.03 -17.07 -12.36
CA ASN A 80 -13.63 -16.59 -13.59
C ASN A 80 -12.61 -16.44 -14.73
N ASP A 81 -12.92 -17.01 -15.89
CA ASP A 81 -12.05 -17.02 -17.08
C ASP A 81 -11.71 -15.62 -17.58
N ARG A 82 -12.68 -14.69 -17.57
CA ARG A 82 -12.46 -13.30 -17.98
C ARG A 82 -11.52 -12.59 -17.01
N MET A 83 -11.65 -12.86 -15.71
CA MET A 83 -10.73 -12.32 -14.70
C MET A 83 -9.33 -12.93 -14.81
N ARG A 84 -9.20 -14.22 -15.12
CA ARG A 84 -7.89 -14.84 -15.44
C ARG A 84 -7.22 -14.16 -16.63
N TYR A 85 -7.99 -13.86 -17.68
CA TYR A 85 -7.50 -13.12 -18.83
C TYR A 85 -7.00 -11.73 -18.43
N TYR A 86 -7.80 -10.94 -17.68
CA TYR A 86 -7.36 -9.63 -17.20
C TYR A 86 -6.10 -9.70 -16.34
N ALA A 87 -6.02 -10.63 -15.39
CA ALA A 87 -4.82 -10.84 -14.58
C ALA A 87 -3.59 -11.13 -15.45
N SER A 88 -3.74 -11.98 -16.47
CA SER A 88 -2.64 -12.27 -17.41
C SER A 88 -2.21 -11.01 -18.18
N THR A 89 -3.16 -10.24 -18.69
CA THR A 89 -2.90 -9.00 -19.44
C THR A 89 -2.21 -7.95 -18.58
N PHE A 90 -2.67 -7.73 -17.34
CA PHE A 90 -2.06 -6.75 -16.45
C PHE A 90 -0.71 -7.22 -15.90
N GLY A 91 -0.52 -8.52 -15.67
CA GLY A 91 0.81 -9.08 -15.34
C GLY A 91 1.81 -8.83 -16.47
N LEU A 92 1.40 -9.02 -17.73
CA LEU A 92 2.25 -8.66 -18.88
C LEU A 92 2.50 -7.15 -18.96
N SER A 93 1.47 -6.33 -18.72
CA SER A 93 1.58 -4.87 -18.71
C SER A 93 2.59 -4.37 -17.67
N LEU A 94 2.68 -5.00 -16.49
CA LEU A 94 3.66 -4.64 -15.46
C LEU A 94 5.11 -4.73 -15.95
N LYS A 95 5.39 -5.55 -16.96
CA LYS A 95 6.73 -5.61 -17.58
C LYS A 95 7.09 -4.29 -18.28
N SER A 96 6.11 -3.54 -18.77
CA SER A 96 6.35 -2.21 -19.35
C SER A 96 6.88 -1.23 -18.30
N LEU A 97 6.42 -1.32 -17.05
CA LEU A 97 6.89 -0.48 -15.93
C LEU A 97 8.39 -0.68 -15.66
N LEU A 98 8.94 -1.88 -15.91
CA LEU A 98 10.38 -2.15 -15.79
C LEU A 98 11.23 -1.35 -16.78
N GLY A 99 10.65 -0.93 -17.91
CA GLY A 99 11.33 -0.12 -18.92
C GLY A 99 11.31 1.37 -18.62
N LEU A 100 10.41 1.82 -17.74
CA LEU A 100 10.24 3.23 -17.43
C LEU A 100 11.28 3.72 -16.41
N ASN A 101 11.78 4.92 -16.63
CA ASN A 101 12.67 5.64 -15.74
C ASN A 101 12.27 7.12 -15.57
N ASP A 102 11.45 7.66 -16.46
CA ASP A 102 10.81 8.95 -16.30
C ASP A 102 9.61 8.85 -15.33
N SER A 103 9.54 9.75 -14.36
CA SER A 103 8.50 9.71 -13.32
C SER A 103 7.10 10.06 -13.83
N LEU A 104 6.99 10.92 -14.86
CA LEU A 104 5.70 11.28 -15.46
C LEU A 104 5.15 10.09 -16.24
N GLN A 105 6.01 9.39 -16.99
CA GLN A 105 5.62 8.16 -17.68
C GLN A 105 5.17 7.07 -16.70
N VAL A 106 5.83 6.95 -15.54
CA VAL A 106 5.39 6.05 -14.47
C VAL A 106 4.01 6.44 -13.95
N ALA A 107 3.76 7.73 -13.71
CA ALA A 107 2.45 8.21 -13.25
C ALA A 107 1.35 7.95 -14.29
N ASP A 108 1.58 8.35 -15.55
CA ASP A 108 0.66 8.11 -16.66
C ASP A 108 0.35 6.63 -16.82
N TYR A 109 1.38 5.77 -16.73
CA TYR A 109 1.19 4.32 -16.79
C TYR A 109 0.26 3.81 -15.69
N LEU A 110 0.50 4.23 -14.43
CA LEU A 110 -0.31 3.81 -13.30
C LEU A 110 -1.76 4.27 -13.46
N GLU A 111 -1.99 5.53 -13.81
CA GLU A 111 -3.34 6.08 -14.01
C GLU A 111 -4.10 5.33 -15.12
N ASN A 112 -3.45 5.12 -16.26
CA ASN A 112 -4.05 4.41 -17.39
C ASN A 112 -4.43 2.96 -17.05
N VAL A 113 -3.56 2.23 -16.33
CA VAL A 113 -3.87 0.84 -15.97
C VAL A 113 -4.96 0.78 -14.90
N LEU A 114 -4.94 1.68 -13.92
CA LEU A 114 -5.99 1.73 -12.90
C LEU A 114 -7.35 2.06 -13.52
N GLU A 115 -7.40 2.99 -14.47
CA GLU A 115 -8.64 3.29 -15.20
C GLU A 115 -9.15 2.07 -15.99
N GLN A 116 -8.25 1.32 -16.64
CA GLN A 116 -8.63 0.08 -17.33
C GLN A 116 -9.19 -0.97 -16.37
N ILE A 117 -8.57 -1.15 -15.20
CA ILE A 117 -9.08 -2.06 -14.16
C ILE A 117 -10.46 -1.60 -13.69
N ASP A 118 -10.66 -0.30 -13.46
CA ASP A 118 -11.93 0.25 -13.00
C ASP A 118 -13.05 0.11 -14.03
N LYS A 119 -12.72 0.13 -15.33
CA LYS A 119 -13.66 -0.12 -16.44
C LYS A 119 -14.01 -1.59 -16.65
N ILE A 120 -13.41 -2.54 -15.94
CA ILE A 120 -13.81 -3.95 -16.02
C ILE A 120 -15.27 -4.09 -15.57
N GLU A 121 -16.13 -4.47 -16.49
CA GLU A 121 -17.54 -4.79 -16.24
C GLU A 121 -17.66 -6.11 -15.50
N VAL A 122 -18.13 -6.04 -14.26
CA VAL A 122 -18.38 -7.20 -13.40
C VAL A 122 -19.87 -7.54 -13.30
N ASN A 123 -20.76 -6.65 -13.73
CA ASN A 123 -22.21 -6.78 -13.61
C ASN A 123 -22.63 -7.21 -12.18
N GLU A 124 -23.72 -7.96 -12.03
CA GLU A 124 -24.16 -8.52 -10.74
C GLU A 124 -23.36 -9.76 -10.30
N ASN A 125 -22.14 -9.96 -10.84
CA ASN A 125 -21.29 -11.09 -10.48
C ASN A 125 -20.39 -10.76 -9.29
N PHE A 126 -20.83 -11.17 -8.09
CA PHE A 126 -20.07 -10.99 -6.85
C PHE A 126 -18.68 -11.60 -6.88
N GLN A 127 -18.49 -12.74 -7.55
CA GLN A 127 -17.17 -13.37 -7.66
C GLN A 127 -16.23 -12.49 -8.48
N MET A 128 -16.68 -12.02 -9.65
CA MET A 128 -15.87 -11.11 -10.48
C MET A 128 -15.57 -9.79 -9.77
N GLN A 129 -16.52 -9.25 -9.00
CA GLN A 129 -16.28 -8.04 -8.21
C GLN A 129 -15.19 -8.26 -7.15
N ARG A 130 -15.19 -9.41 -6.45
CA ARG A 130 -14.13 -9.75 -5.50
C ARG A 130 -12.78 -9.92 -6.18
N GLU A 131 -12.74 -10.61 -7.32
CA GLU A 131 -11.52 -10.81 -8.10
C GLU A 131 -11.00 -9.48 -8.67
N LYS A 132 -11.89 -8.55 -9.08
CA LYS A 132 -11.51 -7.20 -9.53
C LYS A 132 -10.84 -6.40 -8.41
N LEU A 133 -11.39 -6.44 -7.20
CA LEU A 133 -10.79 -5.78 -6.04
C LEU A 133 -9.42 -6.38 -5.69
N GLU A 134 -9.30 -7.71 -5.76
CA GLU A 134 -8.04 -8.41 -5.52
C GLU A 134 -6.98 -8.10 -6.60
N LEU A 135 -7.40 -8.05 -7.86
CA LEU A 135 -6.57 -7.66 -9.00
C LEU A 135 -6.03 -6.25 -8.83
N ARG A 136 -6.92 -5.28 -8.55
CA ARG A 136 -6.53 -3.88 -8.33
C ARG A 136 -5.52 -3.75 -7.19
N ARG A 137 -5.80 -4.40 -6.04
CA ARG A 137 -4.91 -4.38 -4.87
C ARG A 137 -3.54 -4.98 -5.20
N THR A 138 -3.53 -6.16 -5.79
CA THR A 138 -2.29 -6.89 -6.11
C THR A 138 -1.45 -6.13 -7.14
N PHE A 139 -2.10 -5.54 -8.16
CA PHE A 139 -1.43 -4.70 -9.15
C PHE A 139 -0.70 -3.52 -8.50
N LEU A 140 -1.40 -2.76 -7.64
CA LEU A 140 -0.83 -1.61 -6.95
C LEU A 140 0.37 -1.99 -6.06
N LEU A 141 0.27 -3.10 -5.34
CA LEU A 141 1.35 -3.58 -4.47
C LEU A 141 2.55 -4.06 -5.27
N ASN A 142 2.34 -4.79 -6.36
CA ASN A 142 3.43 -5.28 -7.21
C ASN A 142 4.09 -4.13 -8.01
N ALA A 143 3.31 -3.14 -8.45
CA ALA A 143 3.83 -1.91 -9.04
C ALA A 143 4.71 -1.12 -8.05
N ALA A 144 4.29 -1.00 -6.78
CA ALA A 144 5.09 -0.35 -5.75
C ALA A 144 6.44 -1.06 -5.52
N GLU A 145 6.45 -2.39 -5.49
CA GLU A 145 7.68 -3.19 -5.39
C GLU A 145 8.62 -2.93 -6.58
N ILE A 146 8.09 -2.90 -7.80
CA ILE A 146 8.86 -2.58 -9.00
C ILE A 146 9.45 -1.17 -8.88
N ILE A 147 8.63 -0.15 -8.63
CA ILE A 147 9.06 1.25 -8.57
C ILE A 147 10.13 1.46 -7.49
N ARG A 148 10.01 0.81 -6.35
CA ARG A 148 11.00 0.88 -5.26
C ARG A 148 12.40 0.47 -5.73
N GLY A 149 12.49 -0.61 -6.51
CA GLY A 149 13.74 -1.16 -7.03
C GLY A 149 14.31 -0.46 -8.28
N ARG A 150 13.57 0.48 -8.89
CA ARG A 150 13.97 1.15 -10.14
C ARG A 150 14.74 2.43 -9.89
N GLN A 151 15.69 2.81 -10.74
CA GLN A 151 16.25 4.15 -10.71
C GLN A 151 15.39 5.08 -11.58
N LEU A 152 14.83 6.13 -10.97
CA LEU A 152 14.12 7.16 -11.71
C LEU A 152 15.06 8.30 -12.08
N GLN A 153 14.87 8.87 -13.27
CA GLN A 153 15.56 10.06 -13.68
C GLN A 153 15.17 11.23 -12.76
N PRO A 154 16.12 12.14 -12.45
CA PRO A 154 15.81 13.34 -11.69
C PRO A 154 14.71 14.14 -12.40
N VAL A 155 13.74 14.64 -11.62
CA VAL A 155 12.67 15.47 -12.18
C VAL A 155 13.22 16.85 -12.49
N GLU A 156 13.15 17.23 -13.76
CA GLU A 156 13.46 18.59 -14.18
C GLU A 156 12.41 19.56 -13.62
N GLY A 157 12.84 20.62 -12.95
CA GLY A 157 11.94 21.63 -12.40
C GLY A 157 12.54 22.40 -11.22
N VAL A 158 11.83 23.47 -10.83
CA VAL A 158 12.29 24.41 -9.79
C VAL A 158 12.47 23.73 -8.43
N ARG A 159 11.66 22.71 -8.13
CA ARG A 159 11.67 22.00 -6.84
C ARG A 159 12.85 21.03 -6.68
N LYS A 160 13.54 20.66 -7.76
CA LYS A 160 14.69 19.73 -7.76
C LYS A 160 14.46 18.50 -6.88
N LEU A 161 13.30 17.85 -7.06
CA LEU A 161 12.93 16.69 -6.25
C LEU A 161 13.92 15.54 -6.47
N THR A 162 14.33 14.90 -5.39
CA THR A 162 15.18 13.72 -5.47
C THR A 162 14.38 12.50 -5.90
N GLU A 163 15.06 11.52 -6.48
CA GLU A 163 14.48 10.22 -6.83
C GLU A 163 13.69 9.61 -5.65
N GLN A 164 14.27 9.66 -4.45
CA GLN A 164 13.65 9.11 -3.24
C GLN A 164 12.36 9.84 -2.88
N GLN A 165 12.30 11.17 -3.03
CA GLN A 165 11.10 11.95 -2.77
C GLN A 165 9.98 11.60 -3.77
N VAL A 166 10.33 11.41 -5.04
CA VAL A 166 9.38 11.03 -6.10
C VAL A 166 8.83 9.63 -5.85
N LYS A 167 9.70 8.65 -5.55
CA LYS A 167 9.29 7.29 -5.18
C LYS A 167 8.39 7.28 -3.96
N CYS A 168 8.77 8.00 -2.90
CA CYS A 168 7.98 8.13 -1.69
C CYS A 168 6.58 8.67 -2.01
N PHE A 169 6.48 9.72 -2.82
CA PHE A 169 5.19 10.25 -3.24
C PHE A 169 4.36 9.20 -4.01
N ILE A 170 4.94 8.53 -5.01
CA ILE A 170 4.20 7.54 -5.81
C ILE A 170 3.73 6.37 -4.94
N ILE A 171 4.59 5.84 -4.07
CA ILE A 171 4.33 4.62 -3.29
C ILE A 171 3.49 4.91 -2.04
N GLU A 172 3.97 5.81 -1.18
CA GLU A 172 3.41 6.04 0.14
C GLU A 172 2.24 7.03 0.13
N VAL A 173 2.10 7.84 -0.93
CA VAL A 173 0.97 8.77 -1.11
C VAL A 173 -0.01 8.27 -2.15
N PHE A 174 0.37 8.24 -3.43
CA PHE A 174 -0.57 7.92 -4.51
C PHE A 174 -1.09 6.48 -4.42
N ILE A 175 -0.19 5.47 -4.46
CA ILE A 175 -0.60 4.06 -4.40
C ILE A 175 -1.35 3.75 -3.10
N LYS A 176 -0.86 4.28 -1.97
CA LYS A 176 -1.51 4.08 -0.67
C LYS A 176 -2.90 4.69 -0.61
N GLN A 177 -3.11 5.87 -1.20
CA GLN A 177 -4.43 6.49 -1.37
C GLN A 177 -5.35 5.60 -2.22
N GLN A 178 -4.85 5.04 -3.31
CA GLN A 178 -5.62 4.15 -4.18
C GLN A 178 -6.04 2.86 -3.47
N LEU A 179 -5.24 2.35 -2.53
CA LEU A 179 -5.54 1.15 -1.75
C LEU A 179 -6.51 1.40 -0.59
N LEU A 180 -6.30 2.48 0.16
CA LEU A 180 -7.04 2.72 1.41
C LEU A 180 -8.23 3.65 1.23
N GLY A 181 -8.29 4.40 0.12
CA GLY A 181 -9.38 5.33 -0.19
C GLY A 181 -9.60 6.34 0.92
N TYR A 182 -10.85 6.47 1.39
CA TYR A 182 -11.23 7.36 2.49
C TYR A 182 -10.49 7.07 3.82
N TRP A 183 -9.98 5.84 4.00
CA TRP A 183 -9.20 5.48 5.18
C TRP A 183 -7.76 5.94 5.11
N TYR A 184 -7.27 6.34 3.93
CA TYR A 184 -5.97 6.96 3.80
C TYR A 184 -6.04 8.37 4.37
N LYS A 185 -5.25 8.63 5.41
CA LYS A 185 -5.02 9.98 5.90
C LYS A 185 -3.54 10.26 5.63
N PRO A 186 -3.18 10.89 4.49
CA PRO A 186 -1.84 11.42 4.26
C PRO A 186 -1.61 12.58 5.23
N LEU A 187 -1.47 12.22 6.52
CA LEU A 187 -1.43 13.07 7.71
C LEU A 187 -2.65 14.00 7.91
N LEU A 188 -2.84 14.44 9.17
CA LEU A 188 -3.69 15.54 9.75
C LEU A 188 -4.24 15.08 11.12
N LYS A 189 -3.63 15.43 12.28
CA LYS A 189 -3.64 16.77 12.93
C LYS A 189 -2.26 17.28 13.44
N LYS A 190 -1.16 16.53 13.23
CA LYS A 190 0.17 16.89 13.77
C LYS A 190 1.16 17.47 12.76
N GLN A 191 0.91 17.39 11.46
CA GLN A 191 1.53 18.35 10.53
C GLN A 191 1.10 19.79 10.85
N THR A 192 -0.09 19.95 11.45
CA THR A 192 -0.65 21.21 11.99
C THR A 192 0.07 21.71 13.24
N ALA A 193 0.84 20.86 13.93
CA ALA A 193 1.68 21.27 15.06
C ALA A 193 3.11 21.65 14.61
N GLU A 194 3.61 21.06 13.51
CA GLU A 194 4.94 21.35 12.94
C GLU A 194 4.92 22.48 11.87
N MET A 195 3.75 22.95 11.41
CA MET A 195 3.64 24.23 10.71
C MET A 195 3.81 25.47 11.63
N GLN A 196 4.10 25.27 12.92
CA GLN A 196 4.62 26.31 13.83
C GLN A 196 6.11 26.63 13.58
N HIS A 197 6.61 26.38 12.37
CA HIS A 197 7.87 26.92 11.91
C HIS A 197 7.66 28.39 11.54
N PRO A 198 8.58 29.33 11.86
CA PRO A 198 8.43 30.76 11.55
C PRO A 198 8.24 31.09 10.05
N LEU A 199 8.38 30.11 9.15
CA LEU A 199 8.21 30.27 7.70
C LEU A 199 6.76 30.03 7.23
N PHE A 200 5.89 29.49 8.07
CA PHE A 200 4.50 29.17 7.73
C PHE A 200 3.50 29.82 8.69
N SER A 201 3.94 30.87 9.40
CA SER A 201 3.12 31.70 10.28
C SER A 201 3.03 33.11 9.71
N ASP A 202 2.11 33.33 8.77
CA ASP A 202 1.59 34.66 8.41
C ASP A 202 0.12 34.76 8.87
#